data_AF-A0A379S189-F1
#
_entry.id   AF-A0A379S189-F1
#
_cell.length_a   1.000
_cell.length_b   1.000
_cell.length_c   1.000
_cell.angle_alpha   90.00
_cell.angle_beta   90.00
_cell.angle_gamma   90.00
#
_symmetry.space_group_name_H-M   'P 1'
#
loop_
_entity.id
_entity.type
_entity.pdbx_description
1 polymer ?
#
loop_
_entity_poly.entity_id
_entity_poly.type
_entity_poly.pdbx_seq_one_letter_code
_entity_poly.pdbx_strand_id
1 'polypeptide(L)'
;MVEMPKASMYVWAKIPEQYAAMGSLEFAKKLLNEAKVCVSPGIGFGDYGDTHVRFALIENRDRIRQAVRGIKAMFRADGALSANLKPVEARSE
;
A
#
# COMPACT_ATOMS: atom_id res chain seq x y z
N MET A 1 4.43 -8.01 -6.19
CA MET A 1 5.24 -6.82 -6.54
C MET A 1 4.27 -5.81 -7.16
N VAL A 2 4.31 -4.54 -6.76
CA VAL A 2 3.44 -3.50 -7.35
C VAL A 2 4.16 -2.94 -8.56
N GLU A 3 3.50 -2.90 -9.72
CA GLU A 3 4.06 -2.30 -10.92
C GLU A 3 4.11 -0.77 -10.78
N MET A 4 5.20 -0.16 -11.26
CA MET A 4 5.34 1.30 -11.25
C MET A 4 4.35 1.90 -12.26
N PRO A 5 3.45 2.80 -11.83
CA PRO A 5 2.45 3.38 -12.73
C PRO A 5 3.13 4.21 -13.82
N LYS A 6 2.75 3.99 -15.08
CA LYS A 6 3.29 4.74 -16.24
C LYS A 6 2.66 6.14 -16.39
N ALA A 7 1.50 6.35 -15.80
CA ALA A 7 0.74 7.60 -15.84
C ALA A 7 -0.25 7.66 -14.66
N SER A 8 -0.97 8.78 -14.54
CA SER A 8 -1.86 9.13 -13.42
C SER A 8 -1.14 9.40 -12.10
N MET A 9 -1.91 9.76 -11.07
CA MET A 9 -1.41 10.04 -9.72
C MET A 9 -1.59 8.87 -8.75
N TYR A 10 -1.90 7.67 -9.25
CA TYR A 10 -2.29 6.55 -8.40
C TYR A 10 -1.29 5.40 -8.44
N VAL A 11 -0.97 4.85 -7.27
CA VAL A 11 -0.36 3.53 -7.13
C VAL A 11 -1.48 2.56 -6.76
N TRP A 12 -1.74 1.61 -7.65
CA TRP A 12 -2.71 0.54 -7.44
C TRP A 12 -1.98 -0.66 -6.85
N ALA A 13 -2.13 -0.86 -5.54
CA ALA A 13 -1.34 -1.82 -4.78
C ALA A 13 -2.18 -3.03 -4.40
N LYS A 14 -1.77 -4.22 -4.86
CA LYS A 14 -2.34 -5.49 -4.41
C LYS A 14 -2.10 -5.66 -2.91
N ILE A 15 -3.13 -6.08 -2.18
CA ILE A 15 -3.04 -6.37 -0.75
C ILE A 15 -2.07 -7.55 -0.55
N PRO A 16 -1.11 -7.46 0.40
CA PRO A 16 -0.20 -8.58 0.68
C PRO A 16 -0.95 -9.84 1.10
N GLU A 17 -0.42 -11.01 0.78
CA GLU A 17 -1.09 -12.31 1.00
C GLU A 17 -1.51 -12.52 2.46
N GLN A 18 -0.69 -12.09 3.42
CA GLN A 18 -0.97 -12.19 4.86
C GLN A 18 -2.23 -11.42 5.29
N TYR A 19 -2.67 -10.47 4.47
CA TYR A 19 -3.80 -9.60 4.71
C TYR A 19 -4.94 -9.81 3.69
N ALA A 20 -4.75 -10.66 2.68
CA ALA A 20 -5.69 -10.80 1.57
C ALA A 20 -7.09 -11.22 2.02
N ALA A 21 -7.18 -12.07 3.05
CA ALA A 21 -8.44 -12.53 3.62
C ALA A 21 -9.29 -11.42 4.26
N MET A 22 -8.72 -10.24 4.57
CA MET A 22 -9.46 -9.10 5.12
C MET A 22 -10.27 -8.35 4.07
N GLY A 23 -9.94 -8.48 2.78
CA GLY A 23 -10.46 -7.60 1.74
C GLY A 23 -9.97 -6.15 1.88
N SER A 24 -10.32 -5.31 0.91
CA SER A 24 -9.77 -3.95 0.79
C SER A 24 -10.30 -2.99 1.85
N LEU A 25 -11.56 -3.13 2.27
CA LEU A 25 -12.18 -2.23 3.24
C LEU A 25 -11.54 -2.37 4.62
N GLU A 26 -11.45 -3.58 5.14
CA GLU A 26 -10.85 -3.82 6.48
C GLU A 26 -9.35 -3.58 6.46
N PHE A 27 -8.65 -3.91 5.37
CA PHE A 27 -7.23 -3.57 5.23
C PHE A 27 -7.00 -2.05 5.22
N ALA A 28 -7.85 -1.27 4.54
CA ALA A 28 -7.76 0.20 4.56
C ALA A 28 -8.01 0.78 5.97
N LYS A 29 -8.97 0.23 6.73
CA LYS A 29 -9.20 0.60 8.13
C LYS A 29 -7.98 0.28 9.01
N LYS A 30 -7.35 -0.89 8.82
CA LYS A 30 -6.13 -1.28 9.54
C LYS A 30 -4.98 -0.29 9.27
N LEU A 31 -4.74 0.06 7.99
CA LEU A 31 -3.74 1.07 7.61
C LEU A 31 -4.00 2.43 8.28
N LEU A 32 -5.26 2.87 8.33
CA LEU A 32 -5.62 4.11 8.99
C LEU A 32 -5.34 4.06 10.50
N ASN A 33 -5.79 3.00 11.16
CA ASN A 33 -5.73 2.86 12.61
C ASN A 33 -4.31 2.61 13.11
N GLU A 34 -3.52 1.79 12.42
CA GLU A 34 -2.23 1.33 12.91
C GLU A 34 -1.05 2.03 12.23
N ALA A 35 -1.10 2.19 10.90
CA ALA A 35 -0.05 2.87 10.15
C ALA A 35 -0.23 4.40 10.06
N LYS A 36 -1.41 4.92 10.45
CA LYS A 36 -1.79 6.34 10.32
C LYS A 36 -1.81 6.82 8.87
N VAL A 37 -2.18 5.92 7.95
CA VAL A 37 -2.23 6.18 6.50
C VAL A 37 -3.64 5.90 5.99
N CYS A 38 -4.26 6.92 5.39
CA CYS A 38 -5.53 6.77 4.69
C CYS A 38 -5.28 6.34 3.24
N VAL A 39 -6.03 5.33 2.77
CA VAL A 39 -6.01 4.84 1.38
C VAL A 39 -7.44 4.63 0.90
N SER A 40 -7.66 4.64 -0.42
CA SER A 40 -8.98 4.25 -0.94
C SER A 40 -9.08 2.71 -1.02
N PRO A 41 -10.11 2.08 -0.41
CA PRO A 41 -10.32 0.65 -0.55
C PRO A 41 -10.75 0.33 -1.99
N GLY A 42 -10.17 -0.72 -2.57
CA GLY A 42 -10.38 -1.07 -3.97
C GLY A 42 -11.82 -1.47 -4.32
N ILE A 43 -12.57 -2.03 -3.37
CA ILE A 43 -14.01 -2.34 -3.54
C ILE A 43 -14.85 -1.10 -3.89
N GLY A 44 -14.42 0.10 -3.50
CA GLY A 44 -15.08 1.35 -3.88
C GLY A 44 -15.02 1.66 -5.37
N PHE A 45 -14.20 0.93 -6.14
CA PHE A 45 -14.08 1.02 -7.60
C PHE A 45 -14.71 -0.18 -8.31
N GLY A 46 -15.46 -1.03 -7.60
CA GLY A 46 -16.09 -2.25 -8.09
C GLY A 46 -15.49 -3.52 -7.47
N ASP A 47 -16.26 -4.61 -7.49
CA ASP A 47 -15.94 -5.85 -6.75
C ASP A 47 -14.60 -6.48 -7.15
N TYR A 48 -14.20 -6.38 -8.43
CA TYR A 48 -12.90 -6.84 -8.92
C TYR A 48 -11.71 -6.07 -8.31
N GLY A 49 -11.97 -4.92 -7.70
CA GLY A 49 -10.98 -4.11 -7.01
C GLY A 49 -10.71 -4.54 -5.56
N ASP A 50 -11.52 -5.42 -4.95
CA ASP A 50 -11.44 -5.69 -3.50
C ASP A 50 -10.12 -6.37 -3.05
N THR A 51 -9.31 -6.83 -3.99
CA THR A 51 -7.97 -7.37 -3.74
C THR A 51 -6.88 -6.29 -3.66
N HIS A 52 -7.24 -5.02 -3.81
CA HIS A 52 -6.31 -3.89 -3.93
C HIS A 52 -6.70 -2.69 -3.07
N VAL A 53 -5.73 -1.82 -2.85
CA VAL A 53 -5.93 -0.46 -2.33
C VAL A 53 -5.26 0.56 -3.23
N ARG A 54 -5.79 1.78 -3.26
CA ARG A 54 -5.24 2.89 -4.04
C ARG A 54 -4.54 3.90 -3.15
N PHE A 55 -3.30 4.20 -3.48
CA PHE A 55 -2.58 5.36 -2.95
C PHE A 55 -2.61 6.49 -3.98
N ALA A 56 -2.92 7.71 -3.53
CA ALA A 56 -2.79 8.91 -4.34
C ALA A 56 -1.48 9.61 -4.02
N LEU A 57 -0.71 9.98 -5.03
CA LEU A 57 0.57 10.71 -4.93
C LEU A 57 0.32 12.22 -4.80
N ILE A 58 -0.46 12.60 -3.78
CA ILE A 58 -0.94 13.98 -3.54
C ILE A 58 -0.24 14.66 -2.35
N GLU A 59 0.63 13.93 -1.67
CA GLU A 59 1.39 14.39 -0.52
C GLU A 59 2.85 14.64 -0.90
N ASN A 60 3.55 15.48 -0.13
CA ASN A 60 4.97 15.72 -0.37
C ASN A 60 5.84 14.49 -0.03
N ARG A 61 7.09 14.47 -0.51
CA ARG A 61 8.00 13.33 -0.35
C ARG A 61 8.24 12.92 1.10
N ASP A 62 8.28 13.89 2.02
CA ASP A 62 8.55 13.59 3.43
C ASP A 62 7.34 12.97 4.13
N ARG A 63 6.13 13.41 3.77
CA ARG A 63 4.87 12.78 4.19
C ARG A 63 4.72 11.39 3.60
N ILE A 64 5.08 11.18 2.33
CA ILE A 64 5.10 9.84 1.71
C ILE A 64 6.11 8.93 2.44
N ARG A 65 7.32 9.41 2.74
CA ARG A 65 8.29 8.64 3.54
C ARG A 65 7.77 8.31 4.93
N GLN A 66 7.05 9.23 5.58
CA GLN A 66 6.39 8.98 6.85
C GLN A 66 5.34 7.88 6.75
N ALA A 67 4.48 7.92 5.72
CA ALA A 67 3.50 6.88 5.46
C ALA A 67 4.16 5.50 5.29
N VAL A 68 5.24 5.42 4.49
CA VAL A 68 6.01 4.19 4.31
C VAL A 68 6.59 3.68 5.64
N ARG A 69 7.10 4.56 6.51
CA ARG A 69 7.58 4.17 7.85
C ARG A 69 6.46 3.61 8.72
N GLY A 70 5.27 4.22 8.70
CA GLY A 70 4.10 3.74 9.43
C GLY A 70 3.68 2.34 8.98
N ILE A 71 3.59 2.12 7.67
CA ILE A 71 3.25 0.81 7.08
C ILE A 71 4.32 -0.23 7.44
N LYS A 72 5.61 0.13 7.37
CA LYS A 72 6.70 -0.76 7.76
C LYS A 72 6.65 -1.14 9.24
N ALA A 73 6.31 -0.20 10.12
CA ALA A 73 6.15 -0.46 11.55
C ALA A 73 4.98 -1.41 11.83
N MET A 74 3.83 -1.18 11.18
CA MET A 74 2.67 -2.08 11.23
C MET A 74 3.05 -3.51 10.80
N PHE A 75 3.71 -3.66 9.64
CA PHE A 75 4.15 -4.98 9.18
C PHE A 75 5.16 -5.65 10.12
N ARG A 76 5.99 -4.88 10.83
CA ARG A 76 6.91 -5.43 11.84
C ARG A 76 6.14 -5.95 13.05
N ALA A 77 5.17 -5.17 13.53
CA ALA A 77 4.33 -5.56 14.66
C ALA A 77 3.51 -6.83 14.37
N ASP A 78 3.02 -6.97 13.14
CA ASP A 78 2.27 -8.14 12.68
C ASP A 78 3.15 -9.35 12.30
N GLY A 79 4.49 -9.24 12.38
CA GLY A 79 5.41 -10.30 11.97
C GLY A 79 5.44 -10.58 10.47
N ALA A 80 4.91 -9.67 9.64
CA ALA A 80 4.74 -9.85 8.19
C ALA A 80 5.95 -9.40 7.34
N LEU A 81 6.99 -8.82 7.95
CA LEU A 81 8.20 -8.41 7.24
C LEU A 81 9.11 -9.61 6.95
N SER A 82 9.10 -10.09 5.70
CA SER A 82 10.15 -10.97 5.18
C SER A 82 11.39 -10.17 4.78
N ALA A 83 12.58 -10.72 5.03
CA ALA A 83 13.89 -10.07 4.88
C ALA A 83 14.30 -9.72 3.43
N ASN A 84 13.50 -10.07 2.42
CA ASN A 84 13.88 -10.01 1.01
C ASN A 84 13.12 -8.94 0.20
N LEU A 85 13.20 -7.67 0.60
CA LEU A 85 12.89 -6.57 -0.33
C LEU A 85 14.10 -6.33 -1.24
N LYS A 86 14.02 -6.82 -2.48
CA LYS A 86 14.96 -6.39 -3.53
C LYS A 86 14.75 -4.88 -3.76
N PRO A 87 15.82 -4.07 -3.81
CA PRO A 87 15.71 -2.66 -4.18
C PRO A 87 14.99 -2.52 -5.52
N VAL A 88 14.09 -1.56 -5.63
CA VAL A 88 13.52 -1.18 -6.93
C VAL A 88 14.65 -0.52 -7.72
N GLU A 89 15.12 -1.19 -8.76
CA GLU A 89 16.07 -0.62 -9.71
C GLU A 89 15.40 0.59 -10.38
N ALA A 90 15.92 1.79 -10.09
CA ALA A 90 15.52 2.99 -10.80
C ALA A 90 15.99 2.86 -12.24
N ARG A 91 15.06 2.60 -13.17
CA ARG A 91 15.36 2.67 -14.61
C ARG A 91 15.67 4.12 -14.94
N SER A 92 16.92 4.37 -15.31
CA SER A 92 17.41 5.61 -15.89
C SER A 92 16.99 5.67 -17.36
N GLU A 93 15.83 6.24 -17.64
CA GLU A 93 15.45 6.77 -18.95
C GLU A 93 14.64 8.05 -18.76
#